data_AF-A0A7C5J489-F1
#
_entry.id   AF-A0A7C5J489-F1
#
_cell.length_a   1.000
_cell.length_b   1.000
_cell.length_c   1.000
_cell.angle_alpha   90.00
_cell.angle_beta   90.00
_cell.angle_gamma   90.00
#
_symmetry.space_group_name_H-M   'P 1'
#
loop_
_entity.id
_entity.type
_entity.pdbx_description
1 polymer ?
#
loop_
_entity_poly.entity_id
_entity_poly.type
_entity_poly.pdbx_seq_one_letter_code
_entity_poly.pdbx_strand_id
1 'polypeptide(L)'
;MASTKTRRGGNQLADAEAILRRSAGALLVDPRTLRRVIKHDRGASGLVPHTRCYVVARDLLVELVSPVELGVASEELPPRVILLPRPSPRDLAGHDPRDNLTRMWRTVFHARVHEALETKVAAGELRDAEVRRRIDRIGQIEFDEIRSILRHDDLVMPPGDDREVYIEFAALYLELRYYAPGLLLTTFPGLIAHERVMETLALDVDVEPLLEEGRPTVVEGPAPTKALEGTSMPSWSAPAAFDTPKRALGKVDATTHARLLRRADVARAKGNDVRAALLCARATVAETRDLEKEAETKARDALENLGKRLNA
;
A
#
# COMPACT_ATOMS: atom_id res chain seq x y z
N MET A 1 -26.27 -20.67 -1.87
CA MET A 1 -25.91 -19.24 -2.04
C MET A 1 -24.40 -18.94 -2.07
N ALA A 2 -23.49 -19.88 -1.74
CA ALA A 2 -22.03 -19.66 -1.84
C ALA A 2 -21.47 -19.69 -3.28
N SER A 3 -22.14 -20.37 -4.21
CA SER A 3 -21.65 -20.61 -5.59
C SER A 3 -21.62 -19.34 -6.47
N THR A 4 -22.55 -18.41 -6.28
CA THR A 4 -22.67 -17.20 -7.13
C THR A 4 -21.65 -16.11 -6.78
N LYS A 5 -21.20 -16.04 -5.52
CA LYS A 5 -20.27 -15.01 -5.04
C LYS A 5 -18.82 -15.32 -5.46
N THR A 6 -18.43 -16.59 -5.42
CA THR A 6 -17.12 -17.08 -5.89
C THR A 6 -16.96 -16.90 -7.40
N ARG A 7 -18.02 -17.17 -8.18
CA ARG A 7 -18.01 -17.01 -9.65
C ARG A 7 -17.91 -15.55 -10.09
N ARG A 8 -18.53 -14.61 -9.35
CA ARG A 8 -18.45 -13.16 -9.62
C ARG A 8 -17.07 -12.59 -9.31
N GLY A 9 -16.43 -13.02 -8.22
CA GLY A 9 -15.05 -12.62 -7.90
C GLY A 9 -14.01 -13.18 -8.88
N GLY A 10 -14.22 -14.40 -9.37
CA GLY A 10 -13.35 -15.03 -10.38
C GLY A 10 -13.32 -14.29 -11.71
N ASN A 11 -14.48 -13.86 -12.23
CA ASN A 11 -14.53 -13.09 -13.47
C ASN A 11 -13.90 -11.69 -13.33
N GLN A 12 -14.11 -11.02 -12.20
CA GLN A 12 -13.53 -9.69 -11.96
C GLN A 12 -12.00 -9.70 -11.95
N LEU A 13 -11.40 -10.74 -11.35
CA LEU A 13 -9.95 -10.88 -11.33
C LEU A 13 -9.37 -11.18 -12.71
N ALA A 14 -10.00 -12.06 -13.48
CA ALA A 14 -9.58 -12.38 -14.84
C ALA A 14 -9.65 -11.13 -15.76
N ASP A 15 -10.70 -10.32 -15.62
CA ASP A 15 -10.84 -9.06 -16.35
C ASP A 15 -9.72 -8.08 -15.98
N ALA A 16 -9.42 -7.94 -14.67
CA ALA A 16 -8.33 -7.09 -14.18
C ALA A 16 -6.95 -7.56 -14.69
N GLU A 17 -6.68 -8.86 -14.66
CA GLU A 17 -5.46 -9.48 -15.20
C GLU A 17 -5.29 -9.14 -16.68
N ALA A 18 -6.35 -9.32 -17.47
CA ALA A 18 -6.31 -9.05 -18.91
C ALA A 18 -6.09 -7.56 -19.21
N ILE A 19 -6.69 -6.67 -18.42
CA ILE A 19 -6.52 -5.22 -18.56
C ILE A 19 -5.08 -4.82 -18.22
N LEU A 20 -4.55 -5.24 -17.07
CA LEU A 20 -3.19 -4.86 -16.64
C LEU A 20 -2.12 -5.40 -17.58
N ARG A 21 -2.30 -6.63 -18.10
CA ARG A 21 -1.39 -7.21 -19.07
C ARG A 21 -1.33 -6.38 -20.36
N ARG A 22 -2.48 -6.07 -20.95
CA ARG A 22 -2.54 -5.32 -22.22
C ARG A 22 -2.08 -3.88 -22.08
N SER A 23 -2.40 -3.24 -20.96
CA SER A 23 -2.14 -1.82 -20.77
C SER A 23 -0.71 -1.58 -20.26
N ALA A 24 -0.22 -2.40 -19.34
CA ALA A 24 1.01 -2.12 -18.60
C ALA A 24 2.09 -3.20 -18.73
N GLY A 25 1.83 -4.30 -19.44
CA GLY A 25 2.71 -5.46 -19.46
C GLY A 25 2.84 -6.15 -18.09
N ALA A 26 1.92 -5.87 -17.16
CA ALA A 26 1.97 -6.38 -15.80
C ALA A 26 1.24 -7.72 -15.66
N LEU A 27 1.80 -8.65 -14.88
CA LEU A 27 1.25 -9.98 -14.64
C LEU A 27 0.90 -10.19 -13.17
N LEU A 28 -0.28 -10.74 -12.92
CA LEU A 28 -0.62 -11.27 -11.60
C LEU A 28 -0.16 -12.72 -11.50
N VAL A 29 0.72 -13.00 -10.54
CA VAL A 29 1.32 -14.33 -10.31
C VAL A 29 1.01 -14.84 -8.91
N ASP A 30 1.12 -16.14 -8.67
CA ASP A 30 0.98 -16.66 -7.31
C ASP A 30 2.06 -16.04 -6.39
N PRO A 31 1.73 -15.68 -5.13
CA PRO A 31 2.71 -15.12 -4.20
C PRO A 31 3.95 -16.00 -3.98
N ARG A 32 3.86 -17.31 -4.18
CA ARG A 32 5.03 -18.22 -4.13
C ARG A 32 5.91 -18.06 -5.37
N THR A 33 5.31 -17.93 -6.55
CA THR A 33 6.04 -17.65 -7.80
C THR A 33 6.79 -16.33 -7.69
N LEU A 34 6.13 -15.27 -7.21
CA LEU A 34 6.77 -13.98 -6.99
C LEU A 34 7.99 -14.10 -6.06
N ARG A 35 7.83 -14.74 -4.90
CA ARG A 35 8.94 -14.96 -3.96
C ARG A 35 10.07 -15.79 -4.58
N ARG A 36 9.76 -16.81 -5.38
CA ARG A 36 10.75 -17.65 -6.07
C ARG A 36 11.59 -16.81 -7.04
N VAL A 37 10.93 -15.98 -7.85
CA VAL A 37 11.60 -15.07 -8.79
C VAL A 37 12.52 -14.10 -8.04
N ILE A 38 12.02 -13.42 -7.01
CA ILE A 38 12.83 -12.44 -6.26
C ILE A 38 14.04 -13.11 -5.60
N LYS A 39 13.88 -14.28 -4.98
CA LYS A 39 14.99 -15.02 -4.37
C LYS A 39 16.08 -15.36 -5.37
N HIS A 40 15.68 -15.83 -6.54
CA HIS A 40 16.63 -16.21 -7.57
C HIS A 40 17.37 -14.99 -8.14
N ASP A 41 16.62 -13.96 -8.53
CA ASP A 41 17.18 -12.74 -9.12
C ASP A 41 18.13 -12.01 -8.16
N ARG A 42 17.75 -11.89 -6.88
CA ARG A 42 18.59 -11.23 -5.86
C ARG A 42 19.64 -12.15 -5.21
N GLY A 43 19.74 -13.42 -5.63
CA GLY A 43 20.62 -14.40 -4.98
C GLY A 43 20.35 -14.59 -3.48
N ALA A 44 19.13 -14.31 -3.01
CA ALA A 44 18.79 -14.20 -1.60
C ALA A 44 18.36 -15.56 -1.00
N SER A 45 19.05 -15.99 0.06
CA SER A 45 18.73 -17.18 0.85
C SER A 45 17.99 -16.83 2.15
N GLY A 46 16.83 -16.18 2.06
CA GLY A 46 16.13 -15.70 3.27
C GLY A 46 14.70 -15.21 3.08
N LEU A 47 14.26 -14.34 3.99
CA LEU A 47 13.03 -13.54 3.85
C LEU A 47 13.23 -12.57 2.68
N VAL A 48 12.22 -12.44 1.82
CA VAL A 48 12.19 -11.44 0.75
C VAL A 48 11.29 -10.32 1.23
N PRO A 49 11.81 -9.13 1.55
CA PRO A 49 10.98 -7.97 1.79
C PRO A 49 10.36 -7.50 0.46
N HIS A 50 9.27 -6.75 0.58
CA HIS A 50 8.57 -6.19 -0.57
C HIS A 50 8.01 -7.23 -1.57
N THR A 51 7.09 -8.10 -1.12
CA THR A 51 6.33 -8.98 -2.05
C THR A 51 5.13 -8.30 -2.70
N ARG A 52 5.11 -6.96 -2.77
CA ARG A 52 3.99 -6.18 -3.35
C ARG A 52 4.09 -6.09 -4.86
N CYS A 53 5.29 -5.93 -5.38
CA CYS A 53 5.59 -6.08 -6.80
C CYS A 53 7.08 -6.32 -7.02
N TYR A 54 7.42 -6.76 -8.22
CA TYR A 54 8.80 -6.94 -8.65
C TYR A 54 8.94 -6.74 -10.15
N VAL A 55 10.01 -6.08 -10.58
CA VAL A 55 10.34 -5.93 -12.00
C VAL A 55 11.50 -6.86 -12.32
N VAL A 56 11.33 -7.70 -13.34
CA VAL A 56 12.32 -8.70 -13.72
C VAL A 56 12.53 -8.71 -15.22
N ALA A 57 13.76 -9.02 -15.67
CA ALA A 57 14.03 -9.25 -17.08
C ALA A 57 13.23 -10.46 -17.58
N ARG A 58 12.67 -10.36 -18.79
CA ARG A 58 11.92 -11.45 -19.41
C ARG A 58 12.71 -12.74 -19.47
N ASP A 59 13.97 -12.66 -19.90
CA ASP A 59 14.80 -13.83 -20.13
C ASP A 59 15.03 -14.61 -18.82
N LEU A 60 15.24 -13.92 -17.70
CA LEU A 60 15.31 -14.54 -16.39
C LEU A 60 13.96 -15.12 -15.94
N LEU A 61 12.85 -14.42 -16.22
CA LEU A 61 11.52 -14.88 -15.84
C LEU A 61 11.15 -16.20 -16.52
N VAL A 62 11.43 -16.32 -17.83
CA VAL A 62 11.08 -17.52 -18.61
C VAL A 62 11.97 -18.72 -18.26
N GLU A 63 13.17 -18.49 -17.74
CA GLU A 63 14.02 -19.54 -17.16
C GLU A 63 13.44 -20.12 -15.85
N LEU A 64 12.72 -19.30 -15.07
CA LEU A 64 12.26 -19.64 -13.72
C LEU A 64 10.79 -20.04 -13.61
N VAL A 65 9.98 -19.63 -14.58
CA VAL A 65 8.51 -19.78 -14.53
C VAL A 65 7.99 -20.22 -15.89
N SER A 66 7.27 -21.33 -15.91
CA SER A 66 6.71 -21.86 -17.15
C SER A 66 5.62 -20.94 -17.74
N PRO A 67 5.41 -20.93 -19.08
CA PRO A 67 4.32 -20.18 -19.69
C PRO A 67 2.93 -20.53 -19.13
N VAL A 68 2.73 -21.78 -18.71
CA VAL A 68 1.49 -22.25 -18.07
C VAL A 68 1.28 -21.58 -16.71
N GLU A 69 2.33 -21.43 -15.91
CA GLU A 69 2.28 -20.70 -14.63
C GLU A 69 2.04 -19.21 -14.82
N LEU A 70 2.60 -18.61 -15.89
CA LEU A 70 2.40 -17.19 -16.23
C LEU A 70 1.03 -16.91 -16.86
N GLY A 71 0.41 -17.92 -17.49
CA GLY A 71 -0.85 -17.77 -18.21
C GLY A 71 -0.73 -16.91 -19.47
N VAL A 72 0.47 -16.85 -20.06
CA VAL A 72 0.82 -16.08 -21.26
C VAL A 72 2.06 -16.68 -21.93
N ALA A 73 2.14 -16.60 -23.26
CA ALA A 73 3.29 -17.06 -24.02
C ALA A 73 4.51 -16.15 -23.79
N SER A 74 5.72 -16.69 -23.91
CA SER A 74 6.96 -15.94 -23.62
C SER A 74 7.21 -14.82 -24.63
N GLU A 75 6.76 -15.01 -25.87
CA GLU A 75 6.88 -14.09 -26.98
C GLU A 75 6.01 -12.84 -26.83
N GLU A 76 4.94 -12.94 -26.03
CA GLU A 76 4.02 -11.83 -25.72
C GLU A 76 4.55 -10.95 -24.58
N LEU A 77 5.63 -11.35 -23.91
CA LEU A 77 6.17 -10.62 -22.77
C LEU A 77 7.08 -9.45 -23.22
N PRO A 78 6.93 -8.27 -22.61
CA PRO A 78 7.87 -7.16 -22.80
C PRO A 78 9.26 -7.54 -22.26
N PRO A 79 10.34 -6.83 -22.67
CA PRO A 79 11.70 -7.11 -22.20
C PRO A 79 11.88 -7.06 -20.68
N ARG A 80 11.12 -6.18 -20.01
CA ARG A 80 11.02 -6.10 -18.55
C ARG A 80 9.57 -6.28 -18.15
N VAL A 81 9.33 -7.18 -17.21
CA VAL A 81 7.99 -7.62 -16.81
C VAL A 81 7.73 -7.20 -15.37
N ILE A 82 6.59 -6.56 -15.15
CA ILE A 82 6.13 -6.18 -13.81
C ILE A 82 5.28 -7.33 -13.24
N LEU A 83 5.70 -7.90 -12.11
CA LEU A 83 4.99 -8.97 -11.41
C LEU A 83 4.29 -8.43 -10.17
N LEU A 84 3.02 -8.76 -10.00
CA LEU A 84 2.23 -8.47 -8.81
C LEU A 84 1.72 -9.79 -8.20
N PRO A 85 1.62 -9.90 -6.87
CA PRO A 85 0.97 -11.03 -6.24
C PRO A 85 -0.52 -11.01 -6.60
N ARG A 86 -1.05 -12.15 -7.03
CA ARG A 86 -2.47 -12.32 -7.27
C ARG A 86 -3.24 -12.10 -5.95
N PRO A 87 -4.17 -11.14 -5.89
CA PRO A 87 -4.95 -10.88 -4.68
C PRO A 87 -5.85 -12.08 -4.37
N SER A 88 -6.04 -12.37 -3.08
CA SER A 88 -6.94 -13.43 -2.66
C SER A 88 -8.40 -12.99 -2.84
N PRO A 89 -9.36 -13.92 -2.95
CA PRO A 89 -10.79 -13.57 -2.97
C PRO A 89 -11.23 -12.75 -1.75
N ARG A 90 -10.52 -12.87 -0.62
CA ARG A 90 -10.78 -12.08 0.59
C ARG A 90 -10.35 -10.63 0.42
N ASP A 91 -9.24 -10.37 -0.27
CA ASP A 91 -8.73 -9.02 -0.51
C ASP A 91 -9.65 -8.24 -1.45
N LEU A 92 -10.21 -8.95 -2.44
CA LEU A 92 -11.17 -8.39 -3.39
C LEU A 92 -12.58 -8.20 -2.79
N ALA A 93 -12.91 -8.94 -1.73
CA ALA A 93 -14.26 -8.97 -1.19
C ALA A 93 -14.66 -7.64 -0.55
N GLY A 94 -15.79 -7.08 -1.00
CA GLY A 94 -16.37 -5.86 -0.42
C GLY A 94 -15.88 -4.56 -1.05
N HIS A 95 -14.99 -4.64 -2.05
CA HIS A 95 -14.55 -3.49 -2.85
C HIS A 95 -15.22 -3.50 -4.22
N ASP A 96 -15.40 -2.32 -4.82
CA ASP A 96 -15.81 -2.22 -6.22
C ASP A 96 -14.69 -2.77 -7.13
N PRO A 97 -15.02 -3.44 -8.26
CA PRO A 97 -14.01 -3.93 -9.20
C PRO A 97 -13.08 -2.83 -9.71
N ARG A 98 -13.58 -1.61 -9.89
CA ARG A 98 -12.74 -0.46 -10.27
C ARG A 98 -11.78 -0.09 -9.17
N ASP A 99 -12.22 -0.07 -7.91
CA ASP A 99 -11.35 0.20 -6.76
C ASP A 99 -10.22 -0.85 -6.66
N ASN A 100 -10.56 -2.12 -6.88
CA ASN A 100 -9.58 -3.20 -6.90
C ASN A 100 -8.56 -3.01 -8.03
N LEU A 101 -9.01 -2.67 -9.24
CA LEU A 101 -8.13 -2.40 -10.36
C LEU A 101 -7.25 -1.16 -10.11
N THR A 102 -7.81 -0.09 -9.52
CA THR A 102 -7.04 1.10 -9.12
C THR A 102 -5.97 0.74 -8.10
N ARG A 103 -6.27 -0.12 -7.11
CA ARG A 103 -5.26 -0.61 -6.15
C ARG A 103 -4.13 -1.38 -6.83
N MET A 104 -4.45 -2.25 -7.79
CA MET A 104 -3.42 -2.97 -8.56
C MET A 104 -2.62 -2.01 -9.45
N TRP A 105 -3.29 -1.04 -10.07
CA TRP A 105 -2.64 -0.01 -10.87
C TRP A 105 -1.64 0.83 -10.06
N ARG A 106 -1.99 1.21 -8.83
CA ARG A 106 -1.06 1.88 -7.91
C ARG A 106 0.21 1.08 -7.68
N THR A 107 0.08 -0.23 -7.50
CA THR A 107 1.23 -1.14 -7.36
C THR A 107 2.06 -1.23 -8.64
N VAL A 108 1.43 -1.14 -9.82
CA VAL A 108 2.14 -1.03 -11.10
C VAL A 108 2.91 0.29 -11.20
N PHE A 109 2.29 1.41 -10.83
CA PHE A 109 2.96 2.71 -10.79
C PHE A 109 4.18 2.68 -9.85
N HIS A 110 4.03 2.12 -8.65
CA HIS A 110 5.13 1.91 -7.72
C HIS A 110 6.29 1.13 -8.39
N ALA A 111 5.98 0.02 -9.07
CA ALA A 111 6.99 -0.80 -9.75
C ALA A 111 7.73 -0.04 -10.86
N ARG A 112 7.05 0.87 -11.55
CA ARG A 112 7.66 1.68 -12.61
C ARG A 112 8.59 2.77 -12.08
N VAL A 113 8.26 3.36 -10.93
CA VAL A 113 9.19 4.27 -10.26
C VAL A 113 10.47 3.52 -9.89
N HIS A 114 10.34 2.31 -9.33
CA HIS A 114 11.47 1.41 -9.08
C HIS A 114 12.27 1.15 -10.36
N GLU A 115 11.62 0.74 -11.45
CA GLU A 115 12.27 0.47 -12.72
C GLU A 115 13.00 1.68 -13.31
N ALA A 116 12.40 2.87 -13.24
CA ALA A 116 13.01 4.10 -13.72
C ALA A 116 14.30 4.43 -12.95
N LEU A 117 14.28 4.27 -11.63
CA LEU A 117 15.45 4.51 -10.77
C LEU A 117 16.52 3.44 -10.97
N GLU A 118 16.15 2.16 -11.03
CA GLU A 118 17.08 1.06 -11.32
C GLU A 118 17.73 1.20 -12.71
N THR A 119 17.01 1.75 -13.68
CA THR A 119 17.57 2.07 -15.00
C THR A 119 18.65 3.15 -14.89
N LYS A 120 18.44 4.19 -14.08
CA LYS A 120 19.47 5.21 -13.79
C LYS A 120 20.65 4.65 -13.01
N VAL A 121 20.42 3.71 -12.10
CA VAL A 121 21.49 2.99 -11.40
C VAL A 121 22.34 2.20 -12.40
N ALA A 122 21.70 1.42 -13.28
CA ALA A 122 22.37 0.63 -14.31
C ALA A 122 23.15 1.50 -15.31
N ALA A 123 22.65 2.70 -15.62
CA ALA A 123 23.33 3.69 -16.46
C ALA A 123 24.46 4.44 -15.73
N GLY A 124 24.62 4.26 -14.42
CA GLY A 124 25.61 4.98 -13.61
C GLY A 124 25.26 6.45 -13.32
N GLU A 125 24.00 6.84 -13.54
CA GLU A 125 23.49 8.19 -13.31
C GLU A 125 23.07 8.40 -11.84
N LEU A 126 22.68 7.34 -11.14
CA LEU A 126 22.30 7.36 -9.72
C LEU A 126 23.28 6.53 -8.88
N ARG A 127 24.50 7.05 -8.66
CA ARG A 127 25.51 6.39 -7.82
C ARG A 127 25.35 6.83 -6.37
N ASP A 128 26.13 6.24 -5.47
CA ASP A 128 26.07 6.54 -4.04
C ASP A 128 26.30 8.03 -3.72
N ALA A 129 27.14 8.71 -4.51
CA ALA A 129 27.38 10.13 -4.35
C ALA A 129 26.14 10.97 -4.69
N GLU A 130 25.40 10.60 -5.73
CA GLU A 130 24.13 11.22 -6.08
C GLU A 130 23.09 10.96 -5.01
N VAL A 131 22.93 9.71 -4.55
CA VAL A 131 22.00 9.32 -3.47
C VAL A 131 22.26 10.11 -2.20
N ARG A 132 23.53 10.22 -1.75
CA ARG A 132 23.88 11.05 -0.58
C ARG A 132 23.47 12.51 -0.75
N ARG A 133 23.68 13.08 -1.94
CA ARG A 133 23.21 14.45 -2.24
C ARG A 133 21.69 14.58 -2.20
N ARG A 134 20.92 13.53 -2.53
CA ARG A 134 19.45 13.53 -2.37
C ARG A 134 19.07 13.48 -0.90
N ILE A 135 19.73 12.63 -0.12
CA ILE A 135 19.54 12.53 1.33
C ILE A 135 19.83 13.87 2.00
N ASP A 136 20.95 14.52 1.67
CA ASP A 136 21.30 15.84 2.21
C ASP A 136 20.24 16.91 1.87
N ARG A 137 19.64 16.85 0.67
CA ARG A 137 18.54 17.74 0.28
C ARG A 137 17.25 17.43 1.04
N ILE A 138 16.92 16.17 1.28
CA ILE A 138 15.72 15.77 2.03
C ILE A 138 15.87 16.19 3.50
N GLY A 139 17.06 15.97 4.07
CA GLY A 139 17.36 16.16 5.48
C GLY A 139 17.69 14.82 6.14
N GLN A 140 18.76 14.80 6.93
CA GLN A 140 19.25 13.55 7.50
C GLN A 140 18.29 12.96 8.55
N ILE A 141 17.66 13.81 9.35
CA ILE A 141 16.72 13.38 10.40
C ILE A 141 15.48 12.77 9.73
N GLU A 142 14.95 13.44 8.72
CA GLU A 142 13.81 12.97 7.93
C GLU A 142 14.13 11.66 7.22
N PHE A 143 15.34 11.51 6.66
CA PHE A 143 15.75 10.29 6.00
C PHE A 143 15.98 9.12 6.97
N ASP A 144 16.46 9.39 8.18
CA ASP A 144 16.58 8.37 9.23
C ASP A 144 15.20 7.86 9.69
N GLU A 145 14.19 8.74 9.78
CA GLU A 145 12.80 8.35 10.02
C GLU A 145 12.24 7.50 8.87
N ILE A 146 12.42 7.95 7.62
CA ILE A 146 12.04 7.19 6.42
C ILE A 146 12.64 5.78 6.47
N ARG A 147 13.95 5.67 6.76
CA ARG A 147 14.63 4.38 6.87
C ARG A 147 14.01 3.50 7.96
N SER A 148 13.65 4.09 9.11
CA SER A 148 12.99 3.36 10.19
C SER A 148 11.62 2.83 9.80
N ILE A 149 10.81 3.64 9.11
CA ILE A 149 9.47 3.26 8.64
C ILE A 149 9.57 2.13 7.62
N LEU A 150 10.41 2.27 6.59
CA LEU A 150 10.56 1.25 5.55
C LEU A 150 11.08 -0.08 6.10
N ARG A 151 11.95 -0.04 7.11
CA ARG A 151 12.40 -1.26 7.82
C ARG A 151 11.30 -1.88 8.67
N HIS A 152 10.52 -1.06 9.38
CA HIS A 152 9.42 -1.55 10.21
C HIS A 152 8.34 -2.25 9.38
N ASP A 153 8.07 -1.72 8.18
CA ASP A 153 7.05 -2.24 7.26
C ASP A 153 7.59 -3.37 6.34
N ASP A 154 8.80 -3.88 6.59
CA ASP A 154 9.47 -4.92 5.77
C ASP A 154 9.52 -4.57 4.27
N LEU A 155 9.77 -3.29 3.95
CA LEU A 155 9.83 -2.77 2.58
C LEU A 155 11.26 -2.76 1.99
N VAL A 156 12.30 -2.89 2.82
CA VAL A 156 13.71 -2.92 2.39
C VAL A 156 14.45 -4.13 2.97
N MET A 157 15.39 -4.72 2.21
CA MET A 157 16.19 -5.87 2.67
C MET A 157 17.23 -5.41 3.68
N PRO A 158 17.32 -5.98 4.91
CA PRO A 158 18.48 -5.75 5.76
C PRO A 158 19.76 -6.29 5.08
N PRO A 159 20.88 -5.54 5.07
CA PRO A 159 21.15 -4.33 5.85
C PRO A 159 20.58 -3.02 5.30
N GLY A 160 20.07 -3.00 4.07
CA GLY A 160 19.34 -1.90 3.44
C GLY A 160 20.27 -0.72 3.22
N ASP A 161 20.95 -0.70 2.07
CA ASP A 161 21.82 0.41 1.73
C ASP A 161 21.01 1.68 1.45
N ASP A 162 21.68 2.84 1.48
CA ASP A 162 21.02 4.13 1.28
C ASP A 162 20.33 4.24 -0.07
N ARG A 163 20.80 3.49 -1.07
CA ARG A 163 20.24 3.47 -2.42
C ARG A 163 18.92 2.72 -2.43
N GLU A 164 18.85 1.51 -1.87
CA GLU A 164 17.63 0.72 -1.76
C GLU A 164 16.57 1.48 -0.95
N VAL A 165 16.97 2.10 0.16
CA VAL A 165 16.09 2.95 0.97
C VAL A 165 15.59 4.15 0.17
N TYR A 166 16.46 4.82 -0.59
CA TYR A 166 16.06 5.96 -1.42
C TYR A 166 15.08 5.57 -2.54
N ILE A 167 15.33 4.45 -3.22
CA ILE A 167 14.48 3.97 -4.31
C ILE A 167 13.09 3.60 -3.78
N GLU A 168 13.04 2.82 -2.69
CA GLU A 168 11.77 2.43 -2.07
C GLU A 168 11.02 3.66 -1.54
N PHE A 169 11.74 4.60 -0.91
CA PHE A 169 11.15 5.87 -0.47
C PHE A 169 10.56 6.64 -1.64
N ALA A 170 11.28 6.80 -2.75
CA ALA A 170 10.80 7.53 -3.92
C ALA A 170 9.53 6.88 -4.49
N ALA A 171 9.53 5.55 -4.65
CA ALA A 171 8.38 4.80 -5.14
C ALA A 171 7.17 4.93 -4.21
N LEU A 172 7.35 4.72 -2.91
CA LEU A 172 6.27 4.83 -1.93
C LEU A 172 5.76 6.27 -1.79
N TYR A 173 6.65 7.26 -1.71
CA TYR A 173 6.28 8.66 -1.57
C TYR A 173 5.44 9.15 -2.76
N LEU A 174 5.88 8.85 -3.99
CA LEU A 174 5.13 9.21 -5.20
C LEU A 174 3.81 8.44 -5.26
N GLU A 175 3.79 7.13 -4.96
CA GLU A 175 2.56 6.35 -4.93
C GLU A 175 1.53 6.98 -3.97
N LEU A 176 1.94 7.27 -2.74
CA LEU A 176 1.07 7.89 -1.73
C LEU A 176 0.65 9.29 -2.16
N ARG A 177 1.55 10.12 -2.67
CA ARG A 177 1.22 11.48 -3.09
C ARG A 177 0.12 11.52 -4.16
N TYR A 178 0.21 10.67 -5.18
CA TYR A 178 -0.71 10.72 -6.33
C TYR A 178 -1.98 9.89 -6.12
N TYR A 179 -1.93 8.85 -5.30
CA TYR A 179 -3.06 7.92 -5.15
C TYR A 179 -3.63 7.78 -3.73
N ALA A 180 -2.93 8.28 -2.72
CA ALA A 180 -3.39 8.25 -1.33
C ALA A 180 -2.80 9.39 -0.48
N PRO A 181 -3.03 10.67 -0.85
CA PRO A 181 -2.37 11.80 -0.19
C PRO A 181 -2.68 11.88 1.31
N GLY A 182 -3.85 11.40 1.75
CA GLY A 182 -4.20 11.31 3.17
C GLY A 182 -3.33 10.31 3.95
N LEU A 183 -2.84 9.24 3.29
CA LEU A 183 -1.92 8.30 3.92
C LEU A 183 -0.49 8.84 3.99
N LEU A 184 -0.09 9.71 3.05
CA LEU A 184 1.27 10.25 3.00
C LEU A 184 1.66 10.91 4.33
N LEU A 185 0.78 11.75 4.88
CA LEU A 185 0.99 12.46 6.14
C LEU A 185 1.02 11.53 7.36
N THR A 186 0.30 10.41 7.30
CA THR A 186 0.30 9.41 8.38
C THR A 186 1.48 8.46 8.30
N THR A 187 1.99 8.21 7.09
CA THR A 187 3.14 7.32 6.85
C THR A 187 4.44 8.03 7.20
N PHE A 188 4.60 9.31 6.83
CA PHE A 188 5.80 10.10 7.09
C PHE A 188 5.48 11.34 7.93
N PRO A 189 5.13 11.19 9.22
CA PRO A 189 4.65 12.31 10.04
C PRO A 189 5.73 13.38 10.30
N GLY A 190 7.01 13.03 10.34
CA GLY A 190 8.09 14.04 10.48
C GLY A 190 8.54 14.69 9.18
N LEU A 191 8.01 14.27 8.02
CA LEU A 191 8.38 14.82 6.72
C LEU A 191 7.59 16.11 6.41
N ILE A 192 8.07 17.25 6.90
CA ILE A 192 7.34 18.52 6.78
C ILE A 192 7.57 19.18 5.40
N ALA A 193 8.79 19.08 4.86
CA ALA A 193 9.21 19.79 3.64
C ALA A 193 8.85 19.04 2.34
N HIS A 194 7.57 18.72 2.14
CA HIS A 194 7.09 17.92 1.00
C HIS A 194 7.43 18.50 -0.39
N GLU A 195 7.50 19.82 -0.53
CA GLU A 195 7.92 20.46 -1.78
C GLU A 195 9.39 20.17 -2.11
N ARG A 196 10.27 20.29 -1.12
CA ARG A 196 11.69 19.96 -1.26
C ARG A 196 11.91 18.48 -1.60
N VAL A 197 11.10 17.60 -1.03
CA VAL A 197 11.09 16.18 -1.37
C VAL A 197 10.71 16.00 -2.84
N MET A 198 9.62 16.63 -3.29
CA MET A 198 9.21 16.56 -4.69
C MET A 198 10.28 17.10 -5.65
N GLU A 199 10.89 18.25 -5.36
CA GLU A 199 12.01 18.79 -6.15
C GLU A 199 13.25 17.90 -6.13
N THR A 200 13.41 17.08 -5.08
CA THR A 200 14.51 16.12 -4.99
C THR A 200 14.22 14.90 -5.85
N LEU A 201 13.03 14.33 -5.74
CA LEU A 201 12.61 13.17 -6.52
C LEU A 201 12.49 13.50 -8.02
N ALA A 202 12.08 14.71 -8.37
CA ALA A 202 11.98 15.18 -9.75
C ALA A 202 13.35 15.26 -10.49
N LEU A 203 14.47 15.23 -9.76
CA LEU A 203 15.79 15.09 -10.41
C LEU A 203 16.00 13.69 -10.98
N ASP A 204 15.35 12.69 -10.39
CA ASP A 204 15.61 11.29 -10.67
C ASP A 204 14.42 10.62 -11.38
N VAL A 205 13.20 11.11 -11.23
CA VAL A 205 11.98 10.53 -11.82
C VAL A 205 11.14 11.61 -12.50
N ASP A 206 10.87 11.43 -13.79
CA ASP A 206 9.82 12.14 -14.52
C ASP A 206 8.50 11.40 -14.30
N VAL A 207 7.57 11.99 -13.56
CA VAL A 207 6.42 11.27 -12.99
C VAL A 207 5.25 11.23 -13.96
N GLU A 208 5.07 12.31 -14.73
CA GLU A 208 3.96 12.50 -15.66
C GLU A 208 3.86 11.35 -16.69
N PRO A 209 4.95 10.92 -17.37
CA PRO A 209 4.88 9.76 -18.26
C PRO A 209 4.50 8.48 -17.53
N LEU A 210 5.01 8.26 -16.30
CA LEU A 210 4.77 7.03 -15.55
C LEU A 210 3.32 6.89 -15.06
N LEU A 211 2.64 8.02 -14.85
CA LEU A 211 1.22 8.07 -14.47
C LEU A 211 0.29 7.73 -15.63
N GLU A 212 0.65 8.14 -16.86
CA GLU A 212 -0.21 7.99 -18.04
C GLU A 212 0.11 6.75 -18.86
N GLU A 213 1.38 6.37 -19.00
CA GLU A 213 1.81 5.24 -19.81
C GLU A 213 1.04 3.99 -19.38
N GLY A 214 0.35 3.31 -20.28
CA GLY A 214 -0.31 2.05 -19.94
C GLY A 214 -1.37 2.11 -18.83
N ARG A 215 -1.88 3.30 -18.46
CA ARG A 215 -2.97 3.42 -17.49
C ARG A 215 -4.27 2.88 -18.10
N PRO A 216 -4.98 1.95 -17.43
CA PRO A 216 -6.29 1.52 -17.90
C PRO A 216 -7.27 2.70 -17.96
N THR A 217 -7.98 2.86 -19.07
CA THR A 217 -8.99 3.92 -19.25
C THR A 217 -10.11 3.90 -18.20
N VAL A 218 -10.36 2.73 -17.61
CA VAL A 218 -11.37 2.51 -16.56
C VAL A 218 -10.90 2.92 -15.16
N VAL A 219 -9.61 3.15 -14.96
CA VAL A 219 -9.00 3.60 -13.70
C VAL A 219 -9.02 5.12 -13.66
N GLU A 220 -9.62 5.68 -12.61
CA GLU A 220 -9.57 7.13 -12.36
C GLU A 220 -8.10 7.56 -12.26
N GLY A 221 -7.76 8.63 -12.99
CA GLY A 221 -6.42 9.21 -12.93
C GLY A 221 -6.07 9.69 -11.52
N PRO A 222 -4.79 9.99 -11.25
CA PRO A 222 -4.39 10.54 -9.97
C PRO A 222 -5.25 11.76 -9.63
N ALA A 223 -5.66 11.88 -8.37
CA ALA A 223 -6.39 13.07 -7.94
C ALA A 223 -5.47 14.28 -8.16
N PRO A 224 -5.98 15.42 -8.66
CA PRO A 224 -5.16 16.62 -8.82
C PRO A 224 -4.53 16.94 -7.47
N THR A 225 -3.20 16.89 -7.43
CA THR A 225 -2.42 17.23 -6.25
C THR A 225 -2.62 18.71 -6.00
N LYS A 226 -3.62 19.07 -5.19
CA LYS A 226 -3.55 20.33 -4.47
C LYS A 226 -2.22 20.31 -3.74
N ALA A 227 -1.51 21.44 -3.70
CA ALA A 227 -0.42 21.60 -2.76
C ALA A 227 -0.91 21.06 -1.41
N LEU A 228 -0.05 20.35 -0.67
CA LEU A 228 -0.33 19.99 0.71
C LEU A 228 -0.34 21.31 1.49
N GLU A 229 -1.38 22.14 1.26
CA GLU A 229 -1.58 23.43 1.86
C GLU A 229 -1.70 23.17 3.34
N GLY A 230 -0.77 23.75 4.09
CA GLY A 230 -0.54 23.55 5.50
C GLY A 230 -1.81 23.25 6.29
N THR A 231 -2.13 21.97 6.41
CA THR A 231 -2.91 21.50 7.54
C THR A 231 -1.97 21.65 8.72
N SER A 232 -2.18 22.76 9.42
CA SER A 232 -1.71 23.05 10.77
C SER A 232 -1.31 21.76 11.48
N MET A 233 -0.07 21.72 11.98
CA MET A 233 0.45 20.81 13.01
C MET A 233 -0.55 19.71 13.38
N PRO A 234 -0.28 18.42 13.15
CA PRO A 234 -1.19 17.37 13.61
C PRO A 234 -1.42 17.60 15.10
N SER A 235 -2.64 18.03 15.42
CA SER A 235 -3.07 18.14 16.80
C SER A 235 -2.90 16.73 17.34
N TRP A 236 -1.95 16.55 18.26
CA TRP A 236 -1.71 15.29 18.97
C TRP A 236 -2.95 14.84 19.80
N SER A 237 -4.08 15.53 19.64
CA SER A 237 -5.38 15.27 20.26
C SER A 237 -6.51 15.06 19.25
N ALA A 238 -6.26 15.14 17.94
CA ALA A 238 -7.22 14.69 16.94
C ALA A 238 -7.03 13.17 16.78
N PRO A 239 -8.00 12.32 17.20
CA PRO A 239 -7.89 10.90 16.92
C PRO A 239 -7.70 10.73 15.43
N ALA A 240 -6.72 9.91 15.04
CA ALA A 240 -6.55 9.50 13.65
C ALA A 240 -7.93 9.16 13.13
N ALA A 241 -8.40 9.94 12.14
CA ALA A 241 -9.57 9.56 11.39
C ALA A 241 -9.14 8.33 10.60
N PHE A 242 -9.14 7.18 11.26
CA PHE A 242 -9.23 5.91 10.59
C PHE A 242 -10.46 6.06 9.73
N ASP A 243 -10.25 6.16 8.42
CA ASP A 243 -11.28 5.97 7.44
C ASP A 243 -11.65 4.48 7.50
N THR A 244 -12.22 4.06 8.64
CA THR A 244 -13.02 2.85 8.72
C THR A 244 -14.00 2.98 7.56
N PRO A 245 -14.10 2.01 6.66
CA PRO A 245 -14.91 2.14 5.46
C PRO A 245 -16.34 2.48 5.86
N LYS A 246 -16.68 3.78 5.84
CA LYS A 246 -18.03 4.30 6.10
C LYS A 246 -18.98 3.95 4.95
N ARG A 247 -18.50 3.22 3.94
CA ARG A 247 -19.25 2.72 2.79
C ARG A 247 -19.11 1.20 2.67
N ALA A 248 -19.81 0.46 3.54
CA ALA A 248 -20.22 -0.94 3.32
C ALA A 248 -20.99 -1.56 4.50
N LEU A 249 -21.09 -0.87 5.65
CA LEU A 249 -21.94 -1.31 6.76
C LEU A 249 -23.27 -0.55 6.66
N GLY A 250 -24.36 -1.26 6.36
CA GLY A 250 -25.70 -0.74 6.59
C GLY A 250 -25.82 -0.28 8.05
N LYS A 251 -26.68 0.71 8.31
CA LYS A 251 -26.88 1.22 9.67
C LYS A 251 -27.09 0.06 10.64
N VAL A 252 -26.40 0.12 11.77
CA VAL A 252 -26.46 -0.90 12.81
C VAL A 252 -27.72 -0.64 13.63
N ASP A 253 -28.67 -1.58 13.59
CA ASP A 253 -29.86 -1.56 14.43
C ASP A 253 -29.50 -1.63 15.93
N ALA A 254 -30.42 -1.23 16.80
CA ALA A 254 -30.21 -1.20 18.25
C ALA A 254 -29.83 -2.57 18.86
N THR A 255 -30.31 -3.69 18.29
CA THR A 255 -30.01 -5.03 18.79
C THR A 255 -28.58 -5.46 18.46
N THR A 256 -28.12 -5.13 17.26
CA THR A 256 -26.76 -5.39 16.79
C THR A 256 -25.77 -4.49 17.50
N HIS A 257 -26.13 -3.22 17.75
CA HIS A 257 -25.37 -2.29 18.57
C HIS A 257 -25.14 -2.84 19.99
N ALA A 258 -26.21 -3.20 20.70
CA ALA A 258 -26.12 -3.77 22.04
C ALA A 258 -25.28 -5.07 22.06
N ARG A 259 -25.39 -5.91 21.03
CA ARG A 259 -24.57 -7.12 20.90
C ARG A 259 -23.09 -6.81 20.71
N LEU A 260 -22.75 -5.79 19.92
CA LEU A 260 -21.35 -5.38 19.71
C LEU A 260 -20.74 -4.86 21.01
N LEU A 261 -21.45 -4.03 21.75
CA LEU A 261 -20.98 -3.51 23.04
C LEU A 261 -20.80 -4.62 24.08
N ARG A 262 -21.75 -5.56 24.20
CA ARG A 262 -21.57 -6.74 25.09
C ARG A 262 -20.33 -7.55 24.74
N ARG A 263 -20.04 -7.75 23.45
CA ARG A 263 -18.84 -8.46 23.01
C ARG A 263 -17.57 -7.66 23.28
N ALA A 264 -17.63 -6.33 23.21
CA ALA A 264 -16.53 -5.46 23.56
C ALA A 264 -16.21 -5.58 25.05
N ASP A 265 -17.22 -5.59 25.92
CA ASP A 265 -17.05 -5.78 27.37
C ASP A 265 -16.41 -7.15 27.70
N VAL A 266 -16.86 -8.22 27.04
CA VAL A 266 -16.25 -9.56 27.19
C VAL A 266 -14.80 -9.57 26.71
N ALA A 267 -14.47 -8.87 25.62
CA ALA A 267 -13.10 -8.77 25.13
C ALA A 267 -12.20 -7.99 26.11
N ARG A 268 -12.71 -6.88 26.65
CA ARG A 268 -12.04 -6.06 27.66
C ARG A 268 -11.81 -6.84 28.96
N ALA A 269 -12.80 -7.60 29.44
CA ALA A 269 -12.65 -8.45 30.62
C ALA A 269 -11.55 -9.52 30.47
N LYS A 270 -11.23 -9.90 29.23
CA LYS A 270 -10.12 -10.82 28.90
C LYS A 270 -8.79 -10.10 28.63
N GLY A 271 -8.71 -8.79 28.91
CA GLY A 271 -7.53 -7.97 28.65
C GLY A 271 -7.25 -7.73 27.15
N ASN A 272 -8.24 -7.88 26.28
CA ASN A 272 -8.09 -7.63 24.85
C ASN A 272 -8.69 -6.27 24.46
N ASP A 273 -7.98 -5.21 24.82
CA ASP A 273 -8.41 -3.82 24.66
C ASP A 273 -8.50 -3.40 23.19
N VAL A 274 -7.63 -3.94 22.32
CA VAL A 274 -7.68 -3.72 20.86
C VAL A 274 -8.97 -4.26 20.26
N ARG A 275 -9.36 -5.50 20.62
CA ARG A 275 -10.60 -6.11 20.14
C ARG A 275 -11.83 -5.41 20.71
N ALA A 276 -11.76 -4.93 21.95
CA ALA A 276 -12.83 -4.12 22.54
C ALA A 276 -13.01 -2.80 21.76
N ALA A 277 -11.92 -2.08 21.49
CA ALA A 277 -11.94 -0.83 20.71
C ALA A 277 -12.53 -1.02 19.31
N LEU A 278 -12.11 -2.07 18.59
CA LEU A 278 -12.64 -2.41 17.26
C LEU A 278 -14.15 -2.74 17.28
N LEU A 279 -14.63 -3.44 18.31
CA LEU A 279 -16.05 -3.77 18.43
C LEU A 279 -16.90 -2.52 18.73
N CYS A 280 -16.41 -1.61 19.58
CA CYS A 280 -17.03 -0.30 19.81
C CYS A 280 -17.00 0.57 18.55
N ALA A 281 -15.87 0.63 17.84
CA ALA A 281 -15.74 1.39 16.59
C ALA A 281 -16.69 0.88 15.48
N ARG A 282 -17.04 -0.41 15.47
CA ARG A 282 -18.07 -0.93 14.54
C ARG A 282 -19.49 -0.58 14.97
N ALA A 283 -19.71 -0.30 16.25
CA ALA A 283 -21.00 0.10 16.78
C ALA A 283 -21.30 1.59 16.57
N THR A 284 -20.34 2.40 16.10
CA THR A 284 -20.56 3.84 15.81
C THR A 284 -21.44 4.08 14.59
N VAL A 285 -21.58 3.10 13.69
CA VAL A 285 -22.48 3.19 12.51
C VAL A 285 -23.95 2.94 12.90
N ALA A 286 -24.37 3.36 14.09
CA ALA A 286 -25.70 3.13 14.63
C ALA A 286 -26.78 3.96 13.94
N GLU A 287 -28.04 3.52 14.04
CA GLU A 287 -29.18 4.23 13.47
C GLU A 287 -29.48 5.58 14.13
N THR A 288 -29.09 5.75 15.40
CA THR A 288 -29.33 6.96 16.19
C THR A 288 -28.03 7.57 16.69
N ARG A 289 -28.01 8.90 16.81
CA ARG A 289 -26.83 9.65 17.30
C ARG A 289 -26.47 9.33 18.75
N ASP A 290 -27.44 8.91 19.56
CA ASP A 290 -27.18 8.55 20.96
C ASP A 290 -26.42 7.23 21.07
N LEU A 291 -26.79 6.24 20.25
CA LEU A 291 -26.09 4.95 20.17
C LEU A 291 -24.68 5.13 19.58
N GLU A 292 -24.53 6.01 18.58
CA GLU A 292 -23.23 6.39 18.02
C GLU A 292 -22.31 6.98 19.09
N LYS A 293 -22.79 7.99 19.85
CA LYS A 293 -22.03 8.62 20.95
C LYS A 293 -21.64 7.64 22.06
N GLU A 294 -22.52 6.70 22.42
CA GLU A 294 -22.21 5.66 23.40
C GLU A 294 -21.05 4.78 22.92
N ALA A 295 -21.10 4.35 21.65
CA ALA A 295 -20.07 3.53 21.04
C ALA A 295 -18.73 4.27 20.91
N GLU A 296 -18.74 5.56 20.53
CA GLU A 296 -17.54 6.40 20.46
C GLU A 296 -16.87 6.56 21.83
N THR A 297 -17.67 6.80 22.88
CA THR A 297 -17.17 6.94 24.25
C THR A 297 -16.49 5.65 24.70
N LYS A 298 -17.16 4.51 24.52
CA LYS A 298 -16.61 3.19 24.88
C LYS A 298 -15.37 2.80 24.07
N ALA A 299 -15.27 3.24 22.80
CA ALA A 299 -14.09 3.05 21.97
C ALA A 299 -12.90 3.86 22.50
N ARG A 300 -13.13 5.13 22.87
CA ARG A 300 -12.12 6.01 23.46
C ARG A 300 -11.58 5.42 24.77
N ASP A 301 -12.45 5.00 25.67
CA ASP A 301 -12.06 4.36 26.94
C ASP A 301 -11.21 3.10 26.74
N ALA A 302 -11.49 2.31 25.69
CA ALA A 302 -10.70 1.12 25.36
C ALA A 302 -9.28 1.49 24.91
N LEU A 303 -9.15 2.53 24.08
CA LEU A 303 -7.86 3.01 23.59
C LEU A 303 -7.04 3.67 24.70
N GLU A 304 -7.67 4.43 25.59
CA GLU A 304 -6.99 5.02 26.76
C GLU A 304 -6.44 3.94 27.70
N ASN A 305 -7.21 2.87 27.96
CA ASN A 305 -6.75 1.76 28.79
C ASN A 305 -5.61 0.97 28.13
N LEU A 306 -5.65 0.80 26.81
CA LEU A 306 -4.52 0.23 26.06
C LEU A 306 -3.27 1.10 26.22
N GLY A 307 -3.39 2.43 26.07
CA GLY A 307 -2.28 3.36 26.25
C GLY A 307 -1.66 3.30 27.65
N LYS A 308 -2.49 3.20 28.70
CA LYS A 308 -2.01 3.03 30.09
C LYS A 308 -1.25 1.71 30.28
N ARG A 309 -1.68 0.62 29.65
CA ARG A 309 -1.03 -0.69 29.74
C ARG A 309 0.29 -0.78 28.98
N LEU A 310 0.40 -0.08 27.86
CA LEU A 310 1.64 -0.07 27.07
C LEU A 310 2.73 0.80 27.72
N ASN A 311 2.33 1.75 28.59
CA ASN A 311 3.24 2.63 29.34
C ASN A 311 3.57 2.12 30.76
N ALA A 312 3.11 0.91 31.13
CA ALA A 312 3.37 0.26 32.42
C ALA A 312 4.33 -0.93 32.22
#